data_AF-A0A521K612-F1
#
_entry.id   AF-A0A521K612-F1
#
_cell.length_a   1.000
_cell.length_b   1.000
_cell.length_c   1.000
_cell.angle_alpha   90.00
_cell.angle_beta   90.00
_cell.angle_gamma   90.00
#
_symmetry.space_group_name_H-M   'P 1'
#
loop_
_entity.id
_entity.type
_entity.pdbx_description
1 polymer ?
#
loop_
_entity_poly.entity_id
_entity_poly.type
_entity_poly.pdbx_seq_one_letter_code
_entity_poly.pdbx_strand_id
1 'polypeptide(L)' 'RNCSYYGNKEVGAYLRSILSKGATQDWREVLREATGEELSARAFLAYYAPLMEWLKQQNAGRDVSF' A
#
# COMPACT_ATOMS: atom_id res chain seq x y z
N ARG A 1 -5.16 -8.86 -11.83
CA ARG A 1 -4.25 -8.46 -10.73
C ARG A 1 -4.72 -9.17 -9.48
N ASN A 2 -4.16 -10.33 -9.13
CA ASN A 2 -4.52 -11.06 -7.91
C ASN A 2 -3.24 -11.27 -7.11
N CYS A 3 -2.96 -10.36 -6.17
CA CYS A 3 -1.95 -10.63 -5.15
C CYS A 3 -2.63 -11.48 -4.05
N SER A 4 -2.04 -12.62 -3.72
CA SER A 4 -2.50 -13.48 -2.62
C SER A 4 -1.30 -13.86 -1.78
N TYR A 5 -1.45 -13.72 -0.46
CA TYR A 5 -0.45 -14.15 0.52
C TYR A 5 -0.69 -15.58 1.02
N TYR A 6 -1.76 -16.23 0.57
CA TYR A 6 -2.15 -17.56 1.05
C TYR A 6 -1.02 -18.58 0.82
N GLY A 7 -0.67 -19.32 1.87
CA GLY A 7 0.39 -20.34 1.84
C GLY A 7 1.83 -19.81 1.92
N ASN A 8 2.04 -18.48 1.87
CA ASN A 8 3.38 -17.90 1.95
C ASN A 8 3.81 -17.71 3.42
N LYS A 9 4.68 -18.61 3.90
CA LYS A 9 5.20 -18.59 5.28
C LYS A 9 6.11 -17.40 5.56
N GLU A 10 6.86 -16.94 4.57
CA GLU A 10 7.78 -15.80 4.72
C GLU A 10 7.00 -14.51 4.94
N VAL A 11 5.95 -14.29 4.14
CA VAL A 11 5.03 -13.16 4.34
C VAL A 11 4.33 -13.26 5.70
N GLY A 12 3.92 -14.47 6.12
CA GLY A 12 3.35 -14.68 7.44
C GLY A 12 4.32 -14.33 8.58
N ALA A 13 5.60 -14.71 8.46
CA ALA A 13 6.63 -14.38 9.44
C ALA A 13 6.89 -12.86 9.51
N TYR A 14 6.92 -12.20 8.35
CA TYR A 14 7.04 -10.75 8.25
C TYR A 14 5.84 -10.03 8.90
N LEU A 15 4.60 -10.43 8.60
CA LEU A 15 3.42 -9.84 9.24
C LEU A 15 3.43 -10.07 10.75
N ARG A 16 3.87 -11.25 11.20
CA ARG A 16 3.97 -11.56 12.63
C ARG A 16 4.98 -10.68 13.36
N SER A 17 6.13 -10.35 12.75
CA SER A 17 7.15 -9.50 13.38
C SER A 17 6.68 -8.06 13.61
N ILE A 18 5.74 -7.59 12.78
CA ILE A 18 5.11 -6.27 12.91
C ILE A 18 3.98 -6.33 13.94
N LEU A 19 3.04 -7.26 13.75
CA LEU A 19 1.80 -7.32 14.54
C LEU A 19 2.05 -7.75 15.99
N SER A 20 3.11 -8.51 16.27
CA SER A 20 3.44 -8.93 17.64
C SER A 20 3.84 -7.77 18.56
N LYS A 21 4.31 -6.64 18.01
CA LYS A 21 4.72 -5.46 18.78
C LYS A 21 3.53 -4.79 19.48
N GLY A 22 2.32 -4.92 18.92
CA GLY A 22 1.10 -4.34 19.50
C GLY A 22 1.24 -2.84 19.76
N ALA A 23 0.67 -2.37 20.87
CA ALA A 23 0.74 -0.96 21.28
C ALA A 23 2.00 -0.61 22.11
N THR A 24 3.02 -1.46 22.12
CA THR A 24 4.20 -1.27 22.98
C THR A 24 5.29 -0.38 22.39
N GLN A 25 5.21 -0.08 21.08
CA GLN A 25 6.15 0.78 20.35
C GLN A 25 5.41 1.86 19.55
N ASP A 26 6.08 2.98 19.24
CA ASP A 26 5.49 4.02 18.39
C ASP A 26 5.24 3.49 16.97
N TRP A 27 4.04 3.74 16.47
CA TRP A 27 3.59 3.18 15.19
C TRP A 27 4.41 3.67 14.00
N ARG A 28 5.02 4.87 14.05
CA ARG A 28 5.87 5.38 12.97
C ARG A 28 7.21 4.66 12.94
N GLU A 29 7.75 4.32 14.10
CA GLU A 29 8.97 3.53 14.20
C GLU A 29 8.74 2.13 13.65
N VAL A 30 7.65 1.48 14.08
CA VAL A 30 7.27 0.15 13.60
C VAL A 30 7.05 0.14 12.08
N LEU A 31 6.38 1.16 11.55
CA LEU A 31 6.15 1.30 10.11
C LEU A 31 7.48 1.43 9.36
N ARG A 32 8.35 2.35 9.79
CA ARG A 32 9.65 2.59 9.15
C ARG A 32 10.57 1.37 9.22
N GLU A 33 10.60 0.67 10.35
CA GLU A 33 11.35 -0.59 10.50
C GLU A 33 10.86 -1.66 9.52
N ALA A 34 9.55 -1.75 9.31
CA ALA A 34 8.94 -2.77 8.47
C ALA A 34 9.08 -2.48 6.97
N THR A 35 8.77 -1.25 6.56
CA THR A 35 8.63 -0.87 5.14
C THR A 35 9.83 -0.10 4.60
N GLY A 36 10.70 0.42 5.47
CA GLY A 36 11.78 1.34 5.10
C GLY A 36 11.30 2.77 4.76
N GLU A 37 10.00 3.04 4.86
CA GLU A 37 9.39 4.31 4.47
C GLU A 37 8.49 4.85 5.58
N GLU A 38 8.32 6.17 5.63
CA GLU A 38 7.22 6.77 6.38
C GLU A 38 5.87 6.51 5.68
N LEU A 39 4.78 6.92 6.34
CA LEU A 39 3.44 6.80 5.76
C LEU A 39 3.37 7.56 4.42
N SER A 40 3.12 6.83 3.33
CA SER A 40 3.05 7.41 1.98
C SER A 40 1.86 6.86 1.19
N ALA A 41 1.33 7.69 0.28
CA ALA A 41 0.27 7.29 -0.65
C ALA A 41 0.77 6.46 -1.84
N ARG A 42 2.08 6.18 -1.91
CA ARG A 42 2.75 5.57 -3.08
C ARG A 42 2.16 4.21 -3.45
N ALA A 43 2.00 3.33 -2.47
CA ALA A 43 1.45 1.99 -2.69
C ALA A 43 -0.01 2.05 -3.15
N PHE A 44 -0.79 3.00 -2.61
CA PHE A 44 -2.17 3.23 -3.02
C PHE A 44 -2.26 3.68 -4.48
N LEU A 45 -1.45 4.67 -4.88
CA LEU A 45 -1.38 5.13 -6.27
C LEU A 45 -0.94 4.01 -7.23
N ALA A 46 0.03 3.18 -6.84
CA ALA A 46 0.49 2.05 -7.65
C ALA A 46 -0.59 0.98 -7.86
N TYR A 47 -1.43 0.74 -6.83
CA TYR A 47 -2.56 -0.17 -6.94
C TYR A 47 -3.59 0.32 -7.96
N TYR A 48 -3.93 1.62 -7.93
CA TYR A 48 -4.90 2.26 -8.82
C TYR A 48 -4.34 2.75 -10.15
N ALA A 49 -3.03 2.63 -10.40
CA ALA A 49 -2.41 3.12 -11.64
C ALA A 49 -3.12 2.68 -12.94
N PRO A 50 -3.60 1.43 -13.11
CA PRO A 50 -4.34 1.05 -14.32
C PRO A 50 -5.69 1.75 -14.46
N LEU A 51 -6.38 1.97 -13.33
CA LEU A 51 -7.65 2.69 -13.32
C LEU A 51 -7.42 4.16 -13.67
N MET A 52 -6.37 4.78 -13.11
CA MET A 52 -6.00 6.16 -13.43
C MET A 52 -5.69 6.33 -14.92
N GLU A 53 -5.01 5.36 -15.52
CA GLU A 53 -4.73 5.40 -16.96
C GLU A 53 -6.00 5.32 -17.80
N TRP A 54 -6.92 4.42 -17.43
CA TRP A 54 -8.22 4.34 -18.09
C TRP A 54 -9.04 5.63 -17.92
N LEU A 55 -9.07 6.21 -16.72
CA LEU A 55 -9.80 7.45 -16.43
C LEU A 55 -9.26 8.64 -17.24
N LYS A 56 -7.94 8.73 -17.42
CA LYS A 56 -7.33 9.77 -18.28
C LYS A 56 -7.84 9.71 -19.72
N GLN A 57 -8.01 8.50 -20.26
CA GLN A 57 -8.56 8.30 -21.60
C GLN A 57 -10.04 8.70 -21.66
N GLN A 58 -10.84 8.31 -20.66
CA GLN A 58 -12.28 8.62 -20.64
C GLN A 58 -12.59 10.11 -20.41
N ASN A 59 -11.73 10.80 -19.67
CA ASN A 59 -11.88 12.21 -19.36
C ASN A 59 -11.18 13.13 -20.37
N ALA A 60 -10.62 12.59 -21.45
CA ALA A 60 -10.00 13.38 -22.50
C ALA A 60 -11.01 14.40 -23.08
N GLY A 61 -10.65 15.68 -23.06
CA GLY A 61 -11.49 16.77 -23.54
C GLY A 61 -12.63 17.19 -22.60
N ARG A 62 -12.65 16.68 -21.37
CA ARG A 62 -13.60 17.09 -20.32
C ARG A 62 -12.88 17.92 -19.27
N ASP A 63 -13.51 19.00 -18.82
CA ASP A 63 -13.07 19.65 -17.59
C ASP A 63 -13.49 18.78 -16.40
N VAL A 64 -12.50 18.35 -15.63
CA VAL A 64 -12.66 17.48 -14.46
C VAL A 64 -12.10 18.12 -13.19
N SER A 65 -11.93 19.44 -13.23
CA SER A 65 -11.64 20.27 -12.06
C SER A 65 -12.92 20.81 -11.42
N PHE A 66 -12.80 21.29 -10.18
CA PHE A 66 -13.88 21.96 -9.44
C PHE A 66 -13.88 23.46 -9.70
#